data_AF-A0A929V6P1-F1
#
_entry.id   AF-A0A929V6P1-F1
#
_cell.length_a   1.000
_cell.length_b   1.000
_cell.length_c   1.000
_cell.angle_alpha   90.00
_cell.angle_beta   90.00
_cell.angle_gamma   90.00
#
_symmetry.space_group_name_H-M   'P 1'
#
loop_
_entity.id
_entity.type
_entity.pdbx_description
1 polymer ?
#
loop_
_entity_poly.entity_id
_entity_poly.type
_entity_poly.pdbx_seq_one_letter_code
_entity_poly.pdbx_strand_id
1 'polypeptide(L)'
;VYARVVPYFEQEILPKLQNGENILLVAHGNSIRALIKHLDQVPEAEMANVEMPFGQLLVYTFEPGQSLPVKKEVLSVEIEAVNA
;
A
#
# COMPACT_ATOMS: atom_id res chain seq x y z
N VAL A 1 9.41 12.02 -1.33
CA VAL A 1 8.89 10.74 -1.86
C VAL A 1 7.37 10.75 -2.00
N TYR A 2 6.64 11.22 -0.99
CA TYR A 2 5.17 11.37 -1.05
C TYR A 2 4.66 12.10 -2.30
N ALA A 3 5.21 13.28 -2.59
CA ALA A 3 4.82 14.12 -3.75
C ALA A 3 5.04 13.50 -5.14
N ARG A 4 5.66 12.31 -5.24
CA ARG A 4 5.77 11.56 -6.49
C ARG A 4 5.02 10.22 -6.47
N VAL A 5 4.89 9.59 -5.29
CA VAL A 5 4.23 8.29 -5.15
C VAL A 5 2.72 8.43 -5.20
N VAL A 6 2.15 9.42 -4.49
CA VAL A 6 0.70 9.62 -4.46
C VAL A 6 0.15 9.99 -5.84
N PRO A 7 0.74 10.95 -6.59
CA PRO A 7 0.27 11.24 -7.94
C PRO A 7 0.36 10.03 -8.88
N TYR A 8 1.41 9.21 -8.77
CA TYR A 8 1.51 7.98 -9.55
C TYR A 8 0.42 6.97 -9.19
N PHE A 9 0.14 6.78 -7.89
CA PHE A 9 -0.96 5.92 -7.45
C PHE A 9 -2.30 6.39 -8.01
N GLU A 10 -2.63 7.68 -7.87
CA GLU A 10 -3.90 8.27 -8.31
C GLU A 10 -4.08 8.20 -9.84
N GLN A 11 -3.00 8.36 -10.61
CA GLN A 11 -3.07 8.43 -12.08
C GLN A 11 -2.95 7.05 -12.75
N GLU A 12 -2.21 6.11 -12.16
CA GLU A 12 -1.86 4.86 -12.83
C GLU A 12 -2.44 3.61 -12.15
N ILE A 13 -2.56 3.62 -10.83
CA ILE A 13 -2.98 2.43 -10.05
C ILE A 13 -4.46 2.50 -9.74
N LEU A 14 -4.94 3.64 -9.23
CA LEU A 14 -6.33 3.82 -8.83
C LEU A 14 -7.31 3.56 -9.99
N PRO A 15 -7.08 4.04 -11.24
CA PRO A 15 -8.00 3.75 -12.34
C PRO A 15 -8.09 2.25 -12.66
N LYS A 16 -6.97 1.51 -12.54
CA LYS A 16 -6.95 0.05 -12.75
C LYS A 16 -7.72 -0.68 -11.66
N LEU A 17 -7.55 -0.28 -10.40
CA LEU A 17 -8.37 -0.78 -9.29
C LEU A 17 -9.86 -0.51 -9.52
N GLN A 18 -10.21 0.68 -10.00
CA GLN A 18 -11.59 1.06 -10.33
C GLN A 18 -12.17 0.27 -11.52
N ASN A 19 -11.32 -0.26 -12.40
CA ASN A 19 -11.71 -1.19 -13.46
C ASN A 19 -11.82 -2.65 -12.99
N GLY A 20 -11.64 -2.91 -11.69
CA GLY A 20 -11.75 -4.25 -11.10
C GLY A 20 -10.47 -5.09 -11.20
N GLU A 21 -9.32 -4.48 -11.53
CA GLU A 21 -8.04 -5.19 -11.55
C GLU A 21 -7.50 -5.41 -10.13
N ASN A 22 -6.86 -6.56 -9.91
CA ASN A 22 -6.10 -6.84 -8.70
C ASN A 22 -4.62 -6.47 -8.91
N ILE A 23 -4.10 -5.54 -8.12
CA ILE A 23 -2.74 -5.00 -8.29
C ILE A 23 -1.81 -5.48 -7.16
N LEU A 24 -0.72 -6.15 -7.53
CA LEU A 24 0.42 -6.39 -6.63
C LEU A 24 1.45 -5.27 -6.80
N LEU A 25 1.70 -4.51 -5.74
CA LEU A 25 2.71 -3.45 -5.73
C LEU A 25 3.96 -3.91 -4.97
N VAL A 26 5.09 -3.97 -5.67
CA VAL A 26 6.41 -4.28 -5.09
C VAL A 26 7.32 -3.07 -5.24
N ALA A 27 7.81 -2.54 -4.11
CA ALA A 27 8.62 -1.32 -4.06
C ALA A 27 9.54 -1.29 -2.83
N HIS A 28 10.22 -0.16 -2.62
CA HIS A 28 11.10 0.06 -1.47
C HIS A 28 10.38 0.77 -0.30
N GLY A 29 10.95 0.66 0.90
CA GLY A 29 10.35 1.10 2.15
C GLY A 29 9.83 2.55 2.15
N ASN A 30 10.61 3.53 1.67
CA ASN A 30 10.15 4.93 1.68
C ASN A 30 8.97 5.19 0.73
N SER A 31 8.89 4.46 -0.39
CA SER A 31 7.76 4.58 -1.31
C SER A 31 6.52 3.93 -0.72
N ILE A 32 6.67 2.74 -0.13
CA ILE A 32 5.57 2.04 0.54
C ILE A 32 5.05 2.85 1.73
N ARG A 33 5.92 3.40 2.60
CA ARG A 33 5.51 4.28 3.71
C ARG A 33 4.72 5.50 3.24
N ALA A 34 5.18 6.13 2.16
CA ALA A 34 4.49 7.28 1.60
C ALA A 34 3.08 6.91 1.09
N LEU A 35 2.93 5.73 0.50
CA LEU A 35 1.63 5.24 0.04
C LEU A 35 0.74 4.82 1.23
N ILE A 36 1.28 4.08 2.22
CA ILE A 36 0.57 3.72 3.45
C ILE A 36 0.04 4.99 4.13
N LYS A 37 0.88 6.01 4.31
CA LYS A 37 0.46 7.31 4.87
C LYS A 37 -0.78 7.87 4.20
N HIS A 38 -0.80 7.84 2.86
CA HIS A 38 -1.92 8.33 2.07
C HIS A 38 -3.16 7.45 2.22
N LEU A 39 -3.01 6.13 2.13
CA LEU A 39 -4.13 5.18 2.18
C LEU A 39 -4.77 5.07 3.56
N ASP A 40 -3.95 5.06 4.61
CA ASP A 40 -4.37 4.98 6.02
C ASP A 40 -4.72 6.34 6.62
N GLN A 41 -4.57 7.43 5.85
CA GLN A 41 -4.78 8.81 6.31
C GLN A 41 -3.97 9.14 7.59
N VAL A 42 -2.73 8.62 7.69
CA VAL A 42 -1.89 8.79 8.88
C VAL A 42 -1.45 10.26 9.00
N PRO A 43 -1.73 10.93 10.14
CA PRO A 43 -1.25 12.28 10.40
C PRO A 43 0.29 12.34 10.40
N GLU A 44 0.86 13.48 10.01
CA GLU A 44 2.32 13.66 9.98
C GLU A 44 2.98 13.35 11.34
N ALA A 45 2.31 13.71 12.44
CA ALA A 45 2.80 13.49 13.80
C ALA A 45 2.92 12.00 14.18
N GLU A 46 2.17 11.13 13.52
CA GLU A 46 2.10 9.70 13.83
C GLU A 46 2.98 8.86 12.88
N MET A 47 3.56 9.48 11.85
CA MET A 47 4.40 8.80 10.86
C MET A 47 5.63 8.11 11.45
N ALA A 48 6.18 8.64 12.55
CA ALA A 48 7.30 8.02 13.26
C ALA A 48 6.93 6.65 13.86
N ASN A 49 5.65 6.41 14.13
CA ASN A 49 5.12 5.20 14.74
C ASN A 49 4.61 4.18 13.71
N VAL A 50 4.65 4.50 12.40
CA VAL A 50 4.24 3.57 11.36
C VAL A 50 5.35 2.53 11.17
N GLU A 51 5.18 1.39 11.81
CA GLU A 51 6.05 0.24 11.64
C GLU A 51 5.91 -0.34 10.22
N MET A 52 7.05 -0.73 9.63
CA MET A 52 7.05 -1.42 8.35
C MET A 52 6.79 -2.91 8.60
N PRO A 53 5.78 -3.51 7.94
CA PRO A 53 5.59 -4.95 8.00
C PRO A 53 6.73 -5.63 7.24
N PHE A 54 7.66 -6.26 7.95
CA PHE A 54 8.68 -7.11 7.36
C PHE A 54 8.15 -8.53 7.21
N GLY A 55 8.23 -9.11 6.01
CA GLY A 55 7.73 -10.47 5.75
C GLY A 55 6.19 -10.60 5.77
N GLN A 56 5.47 -9.49 5.62
CA GLN A 56 4.01 -9.47 5.56
C GLN A 56 3.54 -8.69 4.34
N LEU A 57 2.33 -9.01 3.87
CA LEU A 57 1.64 -8.32 2.79
C LEU A 57 0.56 -7.42 3.40
N LEU A 58 0.53 -6.17 2.96
CA LEU A 58 -0.58 -5.27 3.24
C LEU A 58 -1.59 -5.39 2.10
N VAL A 59 -2.81 -5.81 2.44
CA VAL A 59 -3.91 -5.95 1.50
C VAL A 59 -4.90 -4.83 1.74
N TYR A 60 -5.13 -4.02 0.72
CA TYR A 60 -6.10 -2.93 0.73
C TYR A 60 -7.26 -3.27 -0.21
N THR A 61 -8.48 -3.19 0.29
CA THR A 61 -9.70 -3.37 -0.51
C THR A 61 -10.30 -2.02 -0.82
N PHE A 62 -10.64 -1.79 -2.09
CA PHE A 62 -11.30 -0.58 -2.57
C PHE A 62 -12.69 -0.93 -3.07
N GLU A 63 -13.64 -0.02 -2.86
CA GLU A 63 -14.96 -0.09 -3.49
C GLU A 63 -15.02 0.78 -4.74
N PRO A 64 -15.94 0.47 -5.68
CA PRO A 64 -16.17 1.32 -6.85
C PRO A 64 -16.46 2.79 -6.45
N GLY A 65 -15.75 3.71 -7.09
CA GLY A 65 -15.84 5.15 -6.85
C GLY A 65 -15.06 5.67 -5.65
N GLN A 66 -14.44 4.80 -4.83
CA GLN A 66 -13.65 5.24 -3.66
C GLN A 66 -12.18 5.41 -3.99
N SER A 67 -11.61 6.57 -3.64
CA SER A 67 -10.16 6.83 -3.76
C SER A 67 -9.36 6.31 -2.56
N LEU A 68 -10.04 5.97 -1.47
CA LEU A 68 -9.46 5.42 -0.25
C LEU A 68 -9.96 3.98 -0.03
N PRO A 69 -9.15 3.12 0.61
CA PRO A 69 -9.54 1.75 0.86
C PRO A 69 -10.63 1.69 1.94
N VAL A 70 -11.56 0.76 1.78
CA VAL A 70 -12.62 0.47 2.76
C VAL A 70 -12.19 -0.57 3.79
N LYS A 71 -11.12 -1.31 3.49
CA LYS A 71 -10.59 -2.38 4.36
C LYS A 71 -9.07 -2.47 4.19
N LYS A 72 -8.40 -2.78 5.31
CA LYS A 72 -6.98 -3.11 5.37
C LYS A 72 -6.79 -4.42 6.12
N GLU A 73 -5.98 -5.31 5.57
CA GLU A 73 -5.58 -6.58 6.18
C GLU A 73 -4.06 -6.75 6.11
N VAL A 74 -3.50 -7.44 7.09
CA VAL A 74 -2.08 -7.81 7.12
C VAL A 74 -1.99 -9.32 7.03
N LEU A 75 -1.37 -9.81 5.97
CA LEU A 75 -1.14 -11.25 5.77
C LEU A 75 0.33 -11.56 6.07
N SER A 76 0.58 -12.37 7.10
CA SER A 76 1.92 -12.90 7.35
C SER A 76 2.23 -13.99 6.32
N VAL A 77 3.42 -13.94 5.73
CA VAL A 77 3.88 -14.96 4.80
C VAL A 77 5.04 -15.71 5.46
N GLU A 78 4.92 -17.03 5.55
CA GLU A 78 6.07 -17.87 5.88
C GLU A 78 7.03 -17.85 4.69
N ILE A 79 8.14 -17.13 4.83
CA ILE A 79 9.19 -17.12 3.82
C ILE A 79 10.03 -18.37 4.06
N GLU A 80 9.67 -19.46 3.37
CA GLU A 80 10.56 -20.60 3.27
C GLU A 80 11.73 -20.24 2.36
N ALA A 81 12.95 -20.42 2.85
CA ALA A 81 14.13 -20.26 2.02
C ALA A 81 14.05 -21.30 0.90
N VAL A 82 13.89 -20.84 -0.34
CA VAL A 82 14.09 -21.71 -1.50
C VAL A 82 15.58 -22.05 -1.51
N ASN A 83 15.91 -23.29 -1.16
CA ASN A 83 17.28 -23.79 -1.19
C ASN A 83 17.90 -23.48 -2.55
N ALA A 84 18.96 -22.64 -2.54
CA ALA A 84 19.75 -22.29 -3.70
C ALA A 84 20.70 -23.43 -4.11
#